data_AF-A0A2D7XL51-F1
#
_entry.id   AF-A0A2D7XL51-F1
#
_cell.length_a   1.000
_cell.length_b   1.000
_cell.length_c   1.000
_cell.angle_alpha   90.00
_cell.angle_beta   90.00
_cell.angle_gamma   90.00
#
_symmetry.space_group_name_H-M   'P 1'
#
loop_
_entity.id
_entity.type
_entity.pdbx_description
1 polymer ?
#
loop_
_entity_poly.entity_id
_entity_poly.type
_entity_poly.pdbx_seq_one_letter_code
_entity_poly.pdbx_strand_id
1 'polypeptide(L)'
;MEINWVILGWIIDITLNGFVWLIILAFSLLLIDVTDKWTRDAVKWIDKVDKWIRKFIDNSFEWIKKKNLIIVSSMILIIIFGILAQLEIIPKLIT
;
A
#
# COMPACT_ATOMS: atom_id res chain seq x y z
N MET A 1 2.50 23.20 57.82
CA MET A 1 1.37 22.93 56.91
C MET A 1 1.57 21.51 56.40
N GLU A 2 0.71 20.57 56.79
CA GLU A 2 0.82 19.17 56.34
C GLU A 2 0.38 19.09 54.87
N ILE A 3 1.27 18.56 54.03
CA ILE A 3 0.99 18.37 52.61
C ILE A 3 0.13 17.10 52.48
N ASN A 4 -1.05 17.22 51.87
CA ASN A 4 -1.87 16.07 51.55
C ASN A 4 -1.30 15.36 50.32
N TRP A 5 -0.48 14.34 50.58
CA TRP A 5 0.18 13.52 49.56
C TRP A 5 -0.79 12.86 48.57
N VAL A 6 -2.04 12.59 48.98
CA VAL A 6 -3.08 12.03 48.09
C VAL A 6 -3.48 13.05 47.03
N ILE A 7 -3.70 14.31 47.45
CA ILE A 7 -4.04 15.40 46.52
C ILE A 7 -2.87 15.69 45.58
N LEU A 8 -1.64 15.67 46.10
CA LEU A 8 -0.44 15.87 45.29
C LEU A 8 -0.29 14.77 44.22
N GLY A 9 -0.54 13.51 44.58
CA GLY A 9 -0.50 12.38 43.64
C GLY A 9 -1.53 12.50 42.51
N TRP A 10 -2.76 12.91 42.82
CA TRP A 10 -3.82 13.14 41.81
C TRP A 10 -3.46 14.25 40.82
N ILE A 11 -2.88 15.35 41.31
CA ILE A 11 -2.44 16.45 40.44
C ILE A 11 -1.33 15.99 39.49
N ILE A 12 -0.37 15.22 40.01
CA ILE A 12 0.73 14.66 39.21
C ILE A 12 0.18 13.70 38.13
N ASP A 13 -0.76 12.82 38.49
CA ASP A 13 -1.35 11.85 37.58
C ASP A 13 -2.12 12.53 36.43
N ILE A 14 -3.00 13.50 36.75
CA ILE A 14 -3.73 14.28 35.75
C ILE A 14 -2.77 15.03 34.82
N THR A 15 -1.68 15.58 35.36
CA THR A 15 -0.69 16.34 34.58
C THR A 15 0.12 15.45 33.64
N LEU A 16 0.64 14.33 34.15
CA LEU A 16 1.41 13.38 33.34
C LEU A 16 0.55 12.73 32.26
N ASN A 17 -0.67 12.31 32.62
CA ASN A 17 -1.59 11.72 31.65
C ASN A 17 -1.96 12.73 30.56
N GLY A 18 -2.31 13.96 30.93
CA GLY A 18 -2.60 15.04 29.96
C GLY A 18 -1.41 15.34 29.04
N PHE A 19 -0.18 15.30 29.57
CA PHE A 19 1.03 15.51 28.77
C PHE A 19 1.28 14.38 27.75
N VAL A 20 1.02 13.13 28.14
CA VAL A 20 1.09 11.97 27.22
C VAL A 20 0.09 12.13 26.07
N TRP A 21 -1.14 12.55 26.36
CA TRP A 21 -2.15 12.81 25.32
C TRP A 21 -1.73 13.93 24.35
N LEU A 22 -1.07 14.98 24.84
CA LEU A 22 -0.55 16.06 23.98
C LEU A 22 0.57 15.57 23.04
N ILE A 23 1.46 14.70 23.53
CA ILE A 23 2.50 14.09 22.71
C ILE A 23 1.87 13.23 21.61
N ILE A 24 0.90 12.38 21.97
CA ILE A 24 0.19 11.52 21.00
C ILE A 24 -0.49 12.37 19.94
N LEU A 25 -1.17 13.46 20.33
CA LEU A 25 -1.80 14.39 19.40
C LEU A 25 -0.79 15.02 18.43
N ALA A 26 0.34 15.51 18.93
CA ALA A 26 1.38 16.12 18.12
C ALA A 26 1.97 15.13 17.10
N PHE A 27 2.25 13.89 17.52
CA PHE A 27 2.71 12.85 16.60
C PHE A 27 1.65 12.43 15.57
N SER A 28 0.38 12.38 15.98
CA SER A 28 -0.72 12.04 15.07
C SER A 28 -0.86 13.05 13.93
N LEU A 29 -0.70 14.35 14.23
CA LEU A 29 -0.70 15.41 13.22
C LEU A 29 0.46 15.25 12.21
N LEU A 30 1.67 14.96 12.69
CA LEU A 30 2.82 14.74 11.80
C LEU A 30 2.64 13.49 10.92
N LEU A 31 2.04 12.42 11.45
CA LEU A 31 1.77 11.20 10.70
C LEU A 31 0.75 11.42 9.58
N ILE A 32 -0.23 12.30 9.77
CA ILE A 32 -1.22 12.62 8.73
C ILE A 32 -0.54 13.25 7.51
N ASP A 33 0.35 14.23 7.71
CA ASP A 33 1.08 14.88 6.61
C ASP A 33 1.96 13.91 5.83
N VAL A 34 2.65 13.00 6.52
CA VAL A 34 3.46 11.95 5.89
C VAL A 34 2.57 10.97 5.13
N THR A 35 1.42 10.61 5.69
CA THR A 35 0.46 9.67 5.09
C THR A 35 -0.19 10.25 3.84
N ASP A 36 -0.58 11.52 3.84
CA ASP A 36 -1.14 12.20 2.66
C ASP A 36 -0.12 12.25 1.51
N LYS A 37 1.12 12.66 1.83
CA LYS A 37 2.22 12.67 0.84
C LYS A 37 2.47 11.28 0.27
N TRP A 38 2.56 10.27 1.13
CA TRP A 38 2.79 8.90 0.72
C TRP A 38 1.66 8.37 -0.16
N THR A 39 0.41 8.66 0.20
CA THR A 39 -0.77 8.27 -0.59
C THR A 39 -0.76 8.93 -1.97
N ARG A 40 -0.45 10.23 -2.04
CA ARG A 40 -0.36 10.95 -3.31
C ARG A 40 0.75 10.40 -4.21
N ASP A 41 1.89 10.04 -3.64
CA ASP A 41 2.98 9.44 -4.39
C ASP A 41 2.60 8.03 -4.86
N ALA A 42 1.96 7.22 -4.01
CA ALA A 42 1.46 5.89 -4.38
C ALA A 42 0.49 5.96 -5.57
N VAL A 43 -0.45 6.91 -5.58
CA VAL A 43 -1.38 7.12 -6.70
C VAL A 43 -0.65 7.48 -8.00
N LYS A 44 0.35 8.37 -7.94
CA LYS A 44 1.17 8.70 -9.12
C LYS A 44 1.95 7.51 -9.64
N TRP A 45 2.45 6.66 -8.75
CA TRP A 45 3.14 5.43 -9.13
C TRP A 45 2.19 4.46 -9.83
N ILE A 46 0.96 4.31 -9.33
CA ILE A 46 -0.07 3.48 -9.97
C ILE A 46 -0.37 3.98 -11.39
N ASP A 47 -0.57 5.29 -11.59
CA ASP A 47 -0.81 5.87 -12.93
C ASP A 47 0.37 5.63 -13.89
N LYS A 48 1.61 5.74 -13.38
CA LYS A 48 2.80 5.47 -14.19
C LYS A 48 2.92 3.99 -14.55
N VAL A 49 2.63 3.10 -13.60
CA VAL A 49 2.65 1.64 -13.81
C VAL A 49 1.55 1.23 -14.80
N ASP A 50 0.34 1.77 -14.68
CA ASP A 50 -0.78 1.50 -15.60
C ASP A 50 -0.40 1.87 -17.05
N LYS A 51 0.09 3.10 -17.26
CA LYS A 51 0.54 3.55 -18.60
C LYS A 51 1.68 2.71 -19.15
N TRP A 52 2.61 2.31 -18.29
CA TRP A 52 3.73 1.47 -18.68
C TRP A 52 3.28 0.06 -19.08
N ILE A 53 2.40 -0.57 -18.29
CA ILE A 53 1.82 -1.89 -18.59
C ILE A 53 1.04 -1.83 -19.90
N ARG A 54 0.21 -0.80 -20.10
CA ARG A 54 -0.57 -0.65 -21.33
C ARG A 54 0.32 -0.59 -22.57
N LYS A 55 1.36 0.26 -22.54
CA LYS A 55 2.32 0.37 -23.64
C LYS A 55 3.10 -0.93 -23.86
N PHE A 56 3.47 -1.62 -22.78
CA PHE A 56 4.16 -2.90 -22.87
C PHE A 56 3.30 -3.97 -23.56
N ILE A 57 2.02 -4.07 -23.16
CA ILE A 57 1.06 -5.00 -23.76
C ILE A 57 0.84 -4.66 -25.23
N ASP A 58 0.58 -3.39 -25.58
CA ASP A 58 0.35 -2.96 -26.96
C ASP A 58 1.55 -3.29 -27.86
N ASN A 59 2.77 -2.95 -27.43
CA ASN A 59 3.99 -3.26 -28.18
C ASN A 59 4.21 -4.77 -28.34
N SER A 60 3.92 -5.54 -27.28
CA SER A 60 4.05 -7.01 -27.31
C SER A 60 3.07 -7.62 -28.31
N PHE A 61 1.80 -7.19 -28.29
CA PHE A 61 0.78 -7.63 -29.23
C PHE A 61 1.11 -7.25 -30.68
N GLU A 62 1.60 -6.02 -30.90
CA GLU A 62 2.04 -5.58 -32.23
C GLU A 62 3.16 -6.48 -32.75
N TRP A 63 4.15 -6.79 -31.92
CA TRP A 63 5.25 -7.70 -32.26
C TRP A 63 4.78 -9.11 -32.58
N ILE A 64 3.88 -9.66 -31.77
CA ILE A 64 3.30 -10.99 -31.96
C ILE A 64 2.59 -11.06 -33.30
N LYS A 65 1.77 -10.05 -33.62
CA LYS A 65 1.03 -9.99 -34.89
C LYS A 65 1.98 -9.80 -36.08
N LYS A 66 2.94 -8.89 -35.99
CA LYS A 66 3.90 -8.59 -37.07
C LYS A 66 4.78 -9.80 -37.43
N LYS A 67 5.17 -10.60 -36.43
CA LYS A 67 6.03 -11.78 -36.62
C LYS A 67 5.26 -13.10 -36.74
N ASN A 68 3.93 -13.05 -36.76
CA ASN A 68 3.05 -14.23 -36.76
C ASN A 68 3.35 -15.23 -35.62
N LEU A 69 3.74 -14.72 -34.44
CA LEU A 69 4.12 -15.52 -33.27
C LEU A 69 2.90 -15.94 -32.43
N ILE A 70 1.69 -15.88 -32.98
CA ILE A 70 0.45 -16.11 -32.24
C ILE A 70 0.49 -17.47 -31.54
N ILE A 71 0.88 -18.53 -32.26
CA ILE A 71 0.95 -19.90 -31.71
C ILE A 71 1.95 -19.99 -30.56
N VAL A 72 3.16 -19.44 -30.74
CA VAL A 72 4.22 -19.48 -29.72
C VAL A 72 3.83 -18.66 -28.49
N SER A 73 3.27 -17.47 -28.70
CA SER A 73 2.80 -16.61 -27.61
C SER A 73 1.64 -17.24 -26.84
N SER A 74 0.70 -17.89 -27.52
CA SER A 74 -0.41 -18.61 -26.87
C SER A 74 0.09 -19.79 -26.04
N MET A 75 1.06 -20.55 -26.55
CA MET A 75 1.70 -21.65 -25.81
C MET A 75 2.34 -21.13 -24.50
N ILE A 76 3.10 -20.04 -24.59
CA ILE A 76 3.74 -19.41 -23.43
C ILE A 76 2.69 -18.90 -22.43
N LEU A 77 1.63 -18.23 -22.91
CA LEU A 77 0.56 -17.72 -22.05
C LEU A 77 -0.16 -18.85 -21.31
N ILE A 78 -0.43 -19.98 -21.96
CA ILE A 78 -1.04 -21.16 -21.33
C ILE A 78 -0.15 -21.69 -20.20
N ILE A 79 1.17 -21.77 -20.42
CA ILE A 79 2.12 -22.21 -19.39
C ILE A 79 2.10 -21.25 -18.19
N ILE A 80 2.14 -19.94 -18.45
CA ILE A 80 2.09 -18.92 -17.39
C ILE A 80 0.78 -19.02 -16.60
N PHE A 81 -0.37 -19.09 -17.28
CA PHE A 81 -1.66 -19.23 -16.60
C PHE A 81 -1.80 -20.54 -15.82
N GLY A 82 -1.22 -21.63 -16.34
CA GLY A 82 -1.16 -22.91 -15.63
C GLY A 82 -0.39 -22.80 -14.30
N ILE A 83 0.76 -22.12 -14.31
CA ILE A 83 1.54 -21.87 -13.08
C ILE A 83 0.77 -20.96 -12.12
N LEU A 84 0.13 -19.89 -12.62
CA LEU A 84 -0.69 -19.00 -11.79
C LEU A 84 -1.89 -19.71 -11.15
N ALA A 85 -2.49 -20.69 -11.85
CA ALA A 85 -3.55 -21.53 -11.31
C ALA A 85 -3.02 -22.47 -10.22
N GLN A 86 -1.84 -23.07 -10.43
CA GLN A 86 -1.19 -23.93 -9.42
C GLN A 86 -0.79 -23.18 -8.15
N LEU A 87 -0.40 -21.92 -8.28
CA LEU A 87 -0.11 -21.03 -7.15
C LEU A 87 -1.38 -20.53 -6.42
N GLU A 88 -2.56 -21.04 -6.81
CA GLU A 88 -3.88 -20.62 -6.32
C GLU A 88 -4.19 -19.12 -6.49
N ILE A 89 -3.42 -18.39 -7.30
CA ILE A 89 -3.61 -16.95 -7.49
C ILE A 89 -4.91 -16.70 -8.28
N ILE A 90 -5.15 -17.49 -9.33
CA ILE A 90 -6.37 -17.43 -10.13
C ILE A 90 -7.62 -17.81 -9.30
N PRO A 91 -7.68 -18.95 -8.59
CA PRO A 91 -8.87 -19.29 -7.79
C PRO A 91 -9.14 -18.29 -6.67
N LYS A 92 -8.11 -17.67 -6.07
CA LYS A 92 -8.27 -16.59 -5.07
C LYS A 92 -8.70 -15.25 -5.65
N LEU A 93 -8.53 -15.02 -6.95
CA LEU A 93 -9.01 -13.80 -7.62
C LEU A 93 -10.47 -13.90 -8.08
N ILE A 94 -10.97 -15.13 -8.30
CA ILE A 94 -12.33 -15.40 -8.78
C ILE A 94 -13.30 -15.67 -7.62
N THR A 95 -12.80 -16.13 -6.48
CA THR A 95 -13.56 -16.35 -5.23
C THR A 95 -13.60 -15.07 -4.40
#